data_AF-A0A219B5F9-F1
#
_entry.id   AF-A0A219B5F9-F1
#
_cell.length_a   1.000
_cell.length_b   1.000
_cell.length_c   1.000
_cell.angle_alpha   90.00
_cell.angle_beta   90.00
_cell.angle_gamma   90.00
#
_symmetry.space_group_name_H-M   'P 1'
#
loop_
_entity.id
_entity.type
_entity.pdbx_description
1 polymer ?
#
loop_
_entity_poly.entity_id
_entity_poly.type
_entity_poly.pdbx_seq_one_letter_code
_entity_poly.pdbx_strand_id
1 'polypeptide(L)'
;MRICFLAVAALPLLSGCIVERAVDVVTLPVKAGSKAVDLATTSEEERDAKFIRQLRKACEQWEDAVRDARRDDRDPPPPPNGACT
;
A
#
# COMPACT_ATOMS: atom_id res chain seq x y z
N MET A 1 -38.66 -42.07 -26.58
CA MET A 1 -37.23 -42.23 -26.24
C MET A 1 -36.31 -41.07 -26.65
N ARG A 2 -36.67 -40.20 -27.61
CA ARG A 2 -35.83 -39.05 -28.02
C ARG A 2 -35.78 -37.88 -27.02
N ILE A 3 -36.86 -37.65 -26.27
CA ILE A 3 -36.98 -36.53 -25.30
C ILE A 3 -36.07 -36.75 -24.08
N CYS A 4 -35.88 -38.00 -23.65
CA CYS A 4 -35.00 -38.34 -22.52
C CYS A 4 -33.52 -38.03 -22.81
N PHE A 5 -33.06 -38.18 -24.06
CA PHE A 5 -31.68 -37.87 -24.46
C PHE A 5 -31.40 -36.36 -24.47
N LEU A 6 -32.37 -35.54 -24.89
CA LEU A 6 -32.26 -34.08 -24.88
C LEU A 6 -32.22 -33.51 -23.46
N ALA A 7 -32.97 -34.11 -22.53
CA ALA A 7 -32.94 -33.70 -21.13
C ALA A 7 -31.56 -33.99 -20.48
N VAL A 8 -30.97 -35.17 -20.72
CA VAL A 8 -29.66 -35.54 -20.18
C VAL A 8 -28.53 -34.67 -20.75
N ALA A 9 -28.62 -34.26 -22.02
CA ALA A 9 -27.65 -33.36 -22.66
C ALA A 9 -27.75 -31.90 -22.18
N ALA A 10 -28.87 -31.48 -21.59
CA ALA A 10 -29.07 -30.13 -21.06
C ALA A 10 -28.50 -29.92 -19.64
N LEU A 11 -28.31 -31.01 -18.87
CA LEU A 11 -27.69 -30.95 -17.53
C LEU A 11 -26.25 -30.39 -17.53
N PRO A 12 -25.33 -30.80 -18.42
CA PRO A 12 -23.97 -30.25 -18.42
C PRO A 12 -23.92 -28.77 -18.83
N LEU A 13 -24.83 -28.32 -19.69
CA LEU A 13 -24.96 -26.90 -20.08
C LEU A 13 -25.39 -26.02 -18.90
N LEU A 14 -26.30 -26.51 -18.06
CA LEU A 14 -26.64 -25.85 -16.79
C LEU A 14 -25.48 -25.86 -15.79
N SER A 15 -24.70 -26.95 -15.75
CA SER A 15 -23.52 -27.04 -14.87
C SER A 15 -22.40 -26.09 -15.30
N GLY A 16 -22.20 -25.87 -16.61
CA GLY A 16 -21.21 -24.93 -17.13
C GLY A 16 -21.45 -23.49 -16.68
N CYS A 17 -22.71 -23.04 -16.72
CA CYS A 17 -23.09 -21.71 -16.23
C CYS A 17 -22.85 -21.52 -14.72
N ILE A 18 -22.96 -22.57 -13.92
CA ILE A 18 -22.72 -22.51 -12.46
C ILE A 18 -21.21 -22.51 -12.17
N VAL A 19 -20.44 -23.28 -12.95
CA VAL A 19 -18.98 -23.35 -12.81
C VAL A 19 -18.31 -22.04 -13.18
N GLU A 20 -18.67 -21.40 -14.30
CA GLU A 20 -18.10 -20.08 -14.66
C GLU A 20 -18.43 -19.01 -13.61
N ARG A 21 -19.68 -18.99 -13.11
CA ARG A 21 -20.08 -18.05 -12.04
C ARG A 21 -19.37 -18.33 -10.72
N ALA A 22 -19.16 -19.58 -10.35
CA ALA A 22 -18.44 -19.93 -9.13
C ALA A 22 -16.95 -19.55 -9.23
N VAL A 23 -16.32 -19.76 -10.39
CA VAL A 23 -14.93 -19.39 -10.65
C VAL A 23 -14.77 -17.86 -10.65
N ASP A 24 -15.71 -17.12 -11.24
CA ASP A 24 -15.69 -15.65 -11.18
C ASP A 24 -15.90 -15.15 -9.74
N VAL A 25 -16.83 -15.74 -8.95
CA VAL A 25 -17.04 -15.37 -7.54
C VAL A 25 -15.80 -15.64 -6.68
N VAL A 26 -15.03 -16.69 -6.98
CA VAL A 26 -13.80 -17.01 -6.25
C VAL A 26 -12.62 -16.15 -6.71
N THR A 27 -12.58 -15.72 -7.97
CA THR A 27 -11.49 -14.89 -8.51
C THR A 27 -11.73 -13.38 -8.37
N LEU A 28 -12.99 -12.96 -8.18
CA LEU A 28 -13.41 -11.60 -7.86
C LEU A 28 -12.73 -11.02 -6.60
N PRO A 29 -12.70 -11.70 -5.43
CA PRO A 29 -12.06 -11.17 -4.23
C PRO A 29 -10.54 -11.07 -4.36
N VAL A 30 -9.90 -11.99 -5.10
CA VAL A 30 -8.46 -11.89 -5.38
C VAL A 30 -8.18 -10.64 -6.22
N LYS A 31 -8.93 -10.43 -7.31
CA LYS A 31 -8.77 -9.24 -8.17
C LYS A 31 -9.15 -7.94 -7.46
N ALA A 32 -10.17 -7.95 -6.59
CA ALA A 32 -10.57 -6.78 -5.82
C ALA A 32 -9.55 -6.44 -4.71
N GLY A 33 -9.02 -7.47 -4.04
CA GLY A 33 -7.94 -7.32 -3.05
C GLY A 33 -6.65 -6.79 -3.67
N SER A 34 -6.25 -7.28 -4.85
CA SER A 34 -5.06 -6.79 -5.55
C SER A 34 -5.15 -5.29 -5.86
N LYS A 35 -6.31 -4.83 -6.36
CA LYS A 35 -6.53 -3.41 -6.66
C LYS A 35 -6.59 -2.53 -5.42
N ALA A 36 -7.07 -3.05 -4.30
CA ALA A 36 -7.10 -2.33 -3.03
C ALA A 36 -5.68 -2.16 -2.43
N VAL A 37 -4.83 -3.17 -2.58
CA VAL A 37 -3.43 -3.13 -2.09
C VAL A 37 -2.59 -2.14 -2.89
N ASP A 38 -2.72 -2.09 -4.22
CA ASP A 38 -2.00 -1.11 -5.06
C ASP A 38 -2.37 0.35 -4.74
N LEU A 39 -3.63 0.61 -4.38
CA LEU A 39 -4.06 1.96 -4.02
C LEU A 39 -3.62 2.37 -2.61
N ALA A 40 -3.48 1.39 -1.70
CA ALA A 40 -2.99 1.63 -0.34
C ALA A 40 -1.48 1.90 -0.31
N THR A 41 -0.70 1.23 -1.16
CA THR A 41 0.78 1.33 -1.15
C THR A 41 1.30 2.62 -1.79
N THR A 42 0.60 3.21 -2.77
CA THR A 42 1.08 4.44 -3.43
C THR A 42 0.99 5.68 -2.54
N SER A 43 0.14 5.66 -1.51
CA SER A 43 0.03 6.77 -0.55
C SER A 43 1.15 6.78 0.50
N GLU A 44 1.87 5.68 0.70
CA GLU A 44 2.93 5.57 1.71
C GLU A 44 4.30 5.95 1.13
N GLU A 45 4.62 5.52 -0.09
CA GLU A 45 5.93 5.81 -0.71
C GLU A 45 6.21 7.32 -0.88
N GLU A 46 5.18 8.12 -1.19
CA GLU A 46 5.34 9.57 -1.28
C GLU A 46 5.50 10.25 0.09
N ARG A 47 4.88 9.71 1.14
CA ARG A 47 4.97 10.24 2.50
C ARG A 47 6.35 10.01 3.09
N ASP A 48 6.92 8.83 2.84
CA ASP A 48 8.22 8.44 3.36
C ASP A 48 9.36 9.21 2.67
N ALA A 49 9.26 9.39 1.35
CA ALA A 49 10.22 10.21 0.61
C ALA A 49 10.23 11.67 1.09
N LYS A 50 9.06 12.24 1.40
CA LYS A 50 8.96 13.61 1.94
C LYS A 50 9.49 13.69 3.36
N PHE A 51 9.20 12.70 4.20
CA PHE A 51 9.70 12.63 5.58
C PHE A 51 11.23 12.59 5.62
N ILE A 52 11.88 11.76 4.79
CA ILE A 52 13.35 11.68 4.74
C ILE A 52 13.96 13.01 4.30
N ARG A 53 13.36 13.70 3.31
CA ARG A 53 13.82 15.02 2.87
C ARG A 53 13.68 16.08 3.97
N GLN A 54 12.58 16.04 4.73
CA GLN A 54 12.37 16.93 5.87
C GLN A 54 13.34 16.64 7.00
N LEU A 55 13.61 15.37 7.28
CA LEU A 55 14.55 14.95 8.30
C LEU A 55 15.97 15.44 8.00
N ARG A 56 16.44 15.31 6.74
CA ARG A 56 17.75 15.81 6.33
C ARG A 56 17.88 17.32 6.53
N LYS A 57 16.85 18.09 6.13
CA LYS A 57 16.79 19.54 6.33
C LYS A 57 16.76 19.92 7.82
N ALA A 58 16.03 19.17 8.63
CA ALA A 58 15.94 19.41 10.07
C ALA A 58 17.29 19.16 10.76
N CYS A 59 18.03 18.11 10.37
CA CYS A 59 19.38 17.89 10.91
C CYS A 59 20.37 18.97 10.46
N GLU A 60 20.35 19.40 9.19
CA GLU A 60 21.21 20.48 8.69
C GLU A 60 20.96 21.79 9.45
N GLN A 61 19.70 22.17 9.65
CA GLN A 61 19.35 23.36 10.45
C GLN A 61 19.76 23.23 11.92
N TRP A 62 19.67 22.03 12.49
CA TRP A 62 20.09 21.79 13.86
C TRP A 62 21.61 21.90 14.02
N GLU A 63 22.40 21.38 13.09
CA GLU A 63 23.86 21.52 13.09
C GLU A 63 24.28 22.99 13.05
N ASP A 64 23.62 23.80 12.21
CA ASP A 64 23.85 25.25 12.17
C ASP A 64 23.47 25.93 13.49
N ALA A 65 22.32 25.58 14.07
CA ALA A 65 21.91 26.11 15.37
C ALA A 65 22.87 25.73 16.50
N VAL A 66 23.45 24.52 16.47
CA VAL A 66 24.48 24.08 17.42
C VAL A 66 25.78 24.86 17.21
N ARG A 67 26.18 25.10 15.95
CA ARG A 67 27.35 25.91 15.62
C ARG A 67 27.20 27.33 16.13
N ASP A 68 26.03 27.94 15.94
CA ASP A 68 25.71 29.29 16.41
C ASP A 68 25.67 29.35 17.94
N ALA A 69 25.05 28.37 18.60
CA ALA A 69 25.04 28.27 20.06
C ALA A 69 26.47 28.18 20.64
N ARG A 70 27.33 27.36 20.02
CA ARG A 70 28.76 27.27 20.40
C ARG A 70 29.52 28.57 20.17
N ARG A 71 29.19 29.31 19.10
CA ARG A 71 29.80 30.62 18.83
C ARG A 71 29.42 31.65 19.88
N ASP A 72 28.18 31.60 20.36
CA ASP A 72 27.63 32.53 21.34
C ASP A 72 27.81 32.06 22.80
N ASP A 73 28.57 30.97 23.05
CA ASP A 73 28.71 30.31 24.36
C ASP A 73 27.36 30.01 25.06
N ARG A 74 26.34 29.67 24.26
CA ARG A 74 25.00 29.27 24.73
C ARG A 74 24.85 27.75 24.73
N ASP A 75 23.93 27.27 25.55
CA ASP A 75 23.56 25.86 25.59
C ASP A 75 22.93 25.43 24.25
N PRO A 76 23.42 24.37 23.59
CA PRO A 76 22.92 23.96 22.28
C PRO A 76 21.51 23.37 22.37
N PRO A 77 20.65 23.62 21.37
CA PRO A 77 19.30 23.04 21.35
C PRO A 77 19.37 21.51 21.20
N PRO A 78 18.37 20.77 21.73
CA PRO A 78 18.30 19.32 21.55
C PRO A 78 18.01 18.94 20.08
N PRO A 79 18.45 17.76 19.62
CA PRO A 79 18.25 17.33 18.24
C PRO A 79 16.78 17.04 17.94
N PRO A 80 16.30 17.37 16.72
CA PRO A 80 14.93 17.11 16.34
C PRO A 80 14.68 15.60 16.26
N ASN A 81 13.65 15.13 16.98
CA ASN A 81 13.19 13.74 17.03
C ASN A 81 14.27 12.70 17.42
N GLY A 82 15.37 13.12 18.07
CA GLY A 82 16.47 12.24 18.48
C GLY A 82 17.22 11.57 17.32
N ALA A 83 17.03 12.03 16.09
CA ALA A 83 17.55 11.39 14.89
C ALA A 83 18.91 11.94 14.43
N CYS A 84 19.27 13.13 14.90
CA CYS A 84 20.52 13.81 14.56
C CYS A 84 21.47 13.65 15.77
N THR A 85 22.16 12.50 15.87
CA THR A 85 23.15 12.20 16.93
C THR A 85 24.56 12.34 16.42
#